data_AF-A0AB39XRF4-F1
#
_entry.id   AF-A0AB39XRF4-F1
#
_cell.length_a   1.000
_cell.length_b   1.000
_cell.length_c   1.000
_cell.angle_alpha   90.00
_cell.angle_beta   90.00
_cell.angle_gamma   90.00
#
_symmetry.space_group_name_H-M   'P 1'
#
loop_
_entity.id
_entity.type
_entity.pdbx_description
1 polymer ?
#
loop_
_entity_poly.entity_id
_entity_poly.type
_entity_poly.pdbx_seq_one_letter_code
_entity_poly.pdbx_strand_id
1 'polypeptide(L)' 'MRAQRVWKVNGAASIGQLQSRLDDLNKRLSQLENHHPESSKFEELRSSALSLSREIDDIRCAEATEALSELLRK' A
#
# COMPACT_ATOMS: atom_id res chain seq x y z
N MET A 1 17.36 16.98 15.37
CA MET A 1 16.19 16.30 15.98
C MET A 1 15.56 15.42 14.91
N ARG A 2 15.50 14.10 15.12
CA ARG A 2 14.93 13.15 14.14
C ARG A 2 13.43 13.07 14.44
N ALA A 3 12.60 13.65 13.57
CA ALA A 3 11.15 13.59 13.72
C ALA A 3 10.73 12.12 13.70
N GLN A 4 10.28 11.61 14.85
CA GLN A 4 9.59 10.32 14.94
C GLN A 4 8.31 10.47 14.14
N ARG A 5 8.30 9.93 12.92
CA ARG A 5 7.06 9.75 12.17
C ARG A 5 6.29 8.66 12.90
N VAL A 6 5.29 9.08 13.67
CA VAL A 6 4.31 8.19 14.28
C VAL A 6 3.45 7.67 13.13
N TRP A 7 3.70 6.42 12.74
CA TRP A 7 2.93 5.72 11.72
C TRP A 7 1.56 5.36 12.31
N LYS A 8 0.57 6.24 12.09
CA LYS A 8 -0.80 5.99 12.50
C LYS A 8 -1.50 5.24 11.36
N VAL A 9 -1.50 3.92 11.45
CA VAL A 9 -2.32 3.08 10.56
C VAL A 9 -3.78 3.41 10.86
N ASN A 10 -4.50 4.00 9.90
CA ASN A 10 -5.93 4.24 10.04
C ASN A 10 -6.64 2.88 10.02
N GLY A 11 -6.91 2.33 11.20
CA GLY A 11 -7.41 0.96 11.43
C GLY A 11 -8.84 0.66 10.96
N ALA A 12 -9.29 1.25 9.85
CA ALA A 12 -10.59 0.94 9.26
C ALA A 12 -10.49 -0.08 8.11
N ALA A 13 -9.34 -0.23 7.45
CA ALA A 13 -9.14 -1.18 6.36
C ALA A 13 -8.16 -2.28 6.76
N SER A 14 -8.55 -3.55 6.60
CA SER A 14 -7.64 -4.69 6.80
C SER A 14 -6.67 -4.84 5.63
N ILE A 15 -5.49 -5.43 5.85
CA ILE A 15 -4.52 -5.73 4.78
C ILE A 15 -5.20 -6.50 3.64
N GLY A 16 -6.08 -7.45 3.94
CA GLY A 16 -6.83 -8.20 2.94
C GLY A 16 -7.71 -7.31 2.06
N GLN A 17 -8.35 -6.29 2.62
CA GLN A 17 -9.15 -5.32 1.85
C GLN A 17 -8.26 -4.45 0.95
N LEU A 18 -7.08 -4.05 1.42
CA LEU A 18 -6.11 -3.28 0.62
C LEU A 18 -5.54 -4.14 -0.53
N GLN A 19 -5.25 -5.42 -0.27
CA GLN A 19 -4.79 -6.37 -1.28
C GLN A 19 -5.84 -6.59 -2.37
N SER A 20 -7.10 -6.84 -1.99
CA SER A 20 -8.20 -6.97 -2.97
C SER A 20 -8.38 -5.72 -3.84
N ARG A 21 -8.21 -4.53 -3.24
CA ARG A 21 -8.32 -3.26 -3.98
C ARG A 21 -7.12 -3.02 -4.91
N LEU A 22 -5.92 -3.45 -4.51
CA LEU A 22 -4.73 -3.41 -5.36
C LEU A 22 -4.87 -4.35 -6.56
N ASP A 23 -5.40 -5.56 -6.35
CA ASP A 23 -5.64 -6.52 -7.44
C ASP A 23 -6.66 -6.01 -8.47
N ASP A 24 -7.74 -5.38 -8.02
CA ASP A 24 -8.72 -4.75 -8.91
C ASP A 24 -8.10 -3.62 -9.75
N LEU A 25 -7.31 -2.76 -9.10
CA LEU A 25 -6.61 -1.67 -9.79
C LEU A 25 -5.62 -2.21 -10.83
N ASN A 26 -4.84 -3.24 -10.50
CA ASN A 26 -3.91 -3.86 -11.43
C ASN A 26 -4.62 -4.44 -12.66
N LYS A 27 -5.77 -5.11 -12.46
CA LYS A 27 -6.58 -5.61 -13.59
C LYS A 27 -7.05 -4.48 -14.51
N ARG A 28 -7.54 -3.39 -13.93
CA ARG A 28 -8.02 -2.21 -14.68
C ARG A 28 -6.88 -1.51 -15.41
N LEU A 29 -5.69 -1.44 -14.80
CA LEU A 29 -4.47 -0.94 -15.44
C LEU A 29 -4.12 -1.78 -16.67
N SER A 30 -4.00 -3.09 -16.54
CA SER A 30 -3.66 -3.97 -17.67
C SER A 30 -4.69 -3.92 -18.79
N GLN A 31 -5.98 -3.78 -18.47
CA GLN A 31 -7.02 -3.57 -19.47
C GLN A 31 -6.83 -2.23 -20.20
N LEU A 32 -6.53 -1.16 -19.47
CA LEU A 32 -6.33 0.17 -20.04
C LEU A 32 -5.05 0.25 -20.89
N GLU A 33 -3.96 -0.34 -20.42
CA GLU A 33 -2.66 -0.47 -21.11
C GLU A 33 -2.81 -1.12 -22.49
N ASN A 34 -3.64 -2.15 -22.58
CA ASN A 34 -3.90 -2.87 -23.83
C ASN A 34 -4.75 -2.08 -24.85
N HIS A 35 -5.57 -1.11 -24.40
CA HIS A 35 -6.50 -0.39 -25.28
C HIS A 35 -6.06 1.05 -25.58
N HIS A 36 -5.42 1.73 -24.62
CA HIS A 36 -5.04 3.14 -24.72
C HIS A 36 -3.77 3.44 -23.89
N PRO A 37 -2.57 3.09 -24.40
CA PRO A 37 -1.31 3.22 -23.66
C PRO A 37 -0.92 4.66 -23.29
N GLU A 38 -1.52 5.68 -23.92
CA GLU A 38 -1.23 7.11 -23.66
C GLU A 38 -2.35 7.84 -22.88
N SER A 39 -3.27 7.09 -22.27
CA SER A 39 -4.39 7.66 -21.50
C SER A 39 -3.91 8.27 -20.17
N SER A 40 -4.26 9.51 -19.86
CA SER A 40 -3.97 10.15 -18.56
C SER A 40 -4.51 9.38 -17.35
N LYS A 41 -5.56 8.57 -17.54
CA LYS A 41 -6.08 7.65 -16.52
C LYS A 41 -5.09 6.54 -16.15
N PHE A 42 -4.16 6.19 -17.04
CA PHE A 42 -3.15 5.18 -16.78
C PHE A 42 -2.17 5.66 -15.70
N GLU A 43 -1.68 6.89 -15.80
CA GLU A 43 -0.77 7.46 -14.79
C GLU A 43 -1.47 7.71 -13.44
N GLU A 44 -2.74 8.12 -13.43
CA GLU A 44 -3.51 8.22 -12.19
C GLU A 44 -3.66 6.87 -11.49
N LEU A 45 -3.97 5.81 -12.25
CA LEU A 45 -4.09 4.46 -11.72
C LEU A 45 -2.74 3.92 -11.24
N ARG A 46 -1.64 4.19 -11.96
CA ARG A 46 -0.28 3.80 -11.59
C ARG A 46 0.17 4.48 -10.29
N SER A 47 -0.08 5.78 -10.17
CA SER A 47 0.15 6.54 -8.95
C SER A 47 -0.65 5.99 -7.77
N SER A 48 -1.90 5.59 -8.01
CA SER A 48 -2.76 4.96 -7.00
C SER A 48 -2.23 3.59 -6.56
N ALA A 49 -1.80 2.74 -7.50
CA ALA A 49 -1.21 1.44 -7.20
C ALA A 49 0.11 1.56 -6.41
N LEU A 50 0.95 2.53 -6.78
CA LEU A 50 2.19 2.83 -6.06
C LEU A 50 1.93 3.30 -4.63
N SER A 51 0.90 4.13 -4.44
CA SER A 51 0.51 4.63 -3.11
C SER A 51 0.02 3.51 -2.21
N LEU A 52 -0.84 2.62 -2.73
CA LEU A 52 -1.32 1.45 -1.99
C LEU A 52 -0.20 0.47 -1.65
N SER A 53 0.76 0.26 -2.55
CA SER A 53 1.91 -0.62 -2.29
C SER A 53 2.74 -0.10 -1.12
N ARG A 54 2.99 1.22 -1.08
CA ARG A 54 3.71 1.86 0.04
C ARG A 54 2.96 1.70 1.36
N GLU A 55 1.64 1.92 1.35
CA GLU A 55 0.82 1.77 2.55
C GLU A 55 0.87 0.33 3.11
N ILE A 56 0.84 -0.69 2.23
CA ILE A 56 1.00 -2.09 2.63
C ILE A 56 2.37 -2.33 3.27
N ASP A 57 3.44 -1.80 2.66
CA ASP A 57 4.80 -1.98 3.18
C ASP A 57 5.00 -1.28 4.52
N ASP A 58 4.41 -0.09 4.70
CA ASP A 58 4.45 0.66 5.96
C ASP A 58 3.74 -0.12 7.09
N ILE A 59 2.59 -0.72 6.80
CA ILE A 59 1.87 -1.59 7.75
C ILE A 59 2.71 -2.81 8.13
N ARG A 60 3.25 -3.53 7.14
CA ARG A 60 4.10 -4.71 7.40
C ARG A 60 5.32 -4.36 8.24
N CYS A 61 5.95 -3.21 7.98
CA CYS A 61 7.07 -2.73 8.78
C CYS A 61 6.66 -2.40 10.21
N ALA A 62 5.49 -1.79 10.42
CA ALA A 62 4.96 -1.51 11.75
C ALA A 62 4.70 -2.82 12.53
N GLU A 63 4.02 -3.79 11.91
CA GLU A 63 3.75 -5.10 12.51
C GLU A 63 5.04 -5.86 12.87
N ALA A 64 6.04 -5.86 11.96
CA ALA A 64 7.33 -6.48 12.22
C ALA A 64 8.10 -5.79 13.36
N THR A 65 8.01 -4.46 13.44
CA THR A 65 8.64 -3.67 14.51
C THR A 65 7.99 -3.96 15.87
N GLU A 66 6.67 -4.08 15.90
CA GLU A 66 5.93 -4.46 17.12
C GLU A 66 6.28 -5.89 17.56
N ALA A 67 6.29 -6.85 16.63
CA ALA A 67 6.68 -8.23 16.91
C ALA A 67 8.12 -8.34 17.46
N LEU A 68 9.07 -7.60 16.89
CA LEU A 68 10.44 -7.53 17.38
C LEU A 68 10.51 -6.92 18.78
N SER A 69 9.75 -5.85 19.03
CA SER A 69 9.71 -5.17 20.34
C SER A 69 9.20 -6.11 21.43
N GLU A 70 8.17 -6.91 21.15
CA GLU A 70 7.67 -7.92 22.09
C GLU A 70 8.66 -9.07 22.30
N LEU A 71 9.43 -9.48 21.28
CA LEU A 71 10.48 -10.49 21.44
C LEU A 71 11.61 -10.01 22.35
N LEU A 72 12.07 -8.77 22.15
CA LEU A 72 13.16 -8.18 22.93
C LEU A 72 12.77 -7.85 24.39
N ARG A 73 11.47 -7.79 24.68
CA ARG A 73 10.95 -7.56 26.04
C ARG A 73 10.93 -8.84 26.89
N LYS A 74 11.07 -10.01 26.27
CA LYS A 74 11.15 -11.33 26.94
C LYS A 74 12.59 -11.67 27.27
#